data_AF-A0A142XAM3-F1
#
_entry.id   AF-A0A142XAM3-F1
#
_cell.length_a   1.000
_cell.length_b   1.000
_cell.length_c   1.000
_cell.angle_alpha   90.00
_cell.angle_beta   90.00
_cell.angle_gamma   90.00
#
_symmetry.space_group_name_H-M   'P 1'
#
loop_
_entity.id
_entity.type
_entity.pdbx_description
1 polymer ?
#
loop_
_entity_poly.entity_id
_entity_poly.type
_entity_poly.pdbx_seq_one_letter_code
_entity_poly.pdbx_strand_id
1 'polypeptide(L)'
;MALGDFDTRAFNRLVDGKHPATNAQLTPRHRSDRICLWDFTFDCPKSVTLAIWYNPEEERIREAFHQAVRDTMREDVEPLAATRIRGTVVSFDDGKMQIRPHYDDRQTGNMTWAMIPHSLARPVKGRPDPQEHVHATIFNHTWDATENRFKALKVHEIKKQAPVLQDAFHQRLRSNIEALGFKTVDKGSVFELAGVSDKTIKKFSQRRNVITEFIDKHLVKGKRLGKVGIETREEKGEEHTLADLKAEWDSRLTRNERVGLEWLKAKPKLGNLGALVRKNKAHVALLQRIGTLAGFGNERETRTSVWGRS
;
A
#
# COMPACT_ATOMS: atom_id res chain seq x y z
N MET A 1 9.17 13.08 6.83
CA MET A 1 8.20 13.09 5.71
C MET A 1 6.86 13.57 6.25
N ALA A 2 6.32 14.67 5.72
CA ALA A 2 4.96 15.10 6.03
C ALA A 2 4.00 14.33 5.11
N LEU A 3 2.89 13.82 5.64
CA LEU A 3 1.79 13.33 4.82
C LEU A 3 1.13 14.57 4.19
N GLY A 4 1.08 14.62 2.87
CA GLY A 4 0.41 15.69 2.11
C GLY A 4 -0.74 15.12 1.29
N ASP A 5 -1.64 16.00 0.86
CA ASP A 5 -2.75 15.63 -0.04
C ASP A 5 -2.23 15.05 -1.36
N PHE A 6 -2.99 14.13 -1.94
CA PHE A 6 -2.63 13.51 -3.21
C PHE A 6 -2.79 14.51 -4.37
N ASP A 7 -1.69 15.05 -4.86
CA ASP A 7 -1.66 15.86 -6.07
C ASP A 7 -1.35 15.00 -7.30
N THR A 8 -2.36 14.79 -8.15
CA THR A 8 -2.25 14.05 -9.42
C THR A 8 -1.16 14.60 -10.34
N ARG A 9 -0.94 15.93 -10.34
CA ARG A 9 0.11 16.55 -11.16
C ARG A 9 1.49 16.18 -10.63
N ALA A 10 1.70 16.28 -9.32
CA ALA A 10 2.94 15.85 -8.68
C ALA A 10 3.19 14.35 -8.91
N PHE A 11 2.16 13.51 -8.76
CA PHE A 11 2.22 12.08 -9.02
C PHE A 11 2.68 11.79 -10.46
N ASN A 12 2.01 12.37 -11.46
CA ASN A 12 2.36 12.15 -12.87
C ASN A 12 3.78 12.63 -13.20
N ARG A 13 4.22 13.77 -12.63
CA ARG A 13 5.60 14.24 -12.79
C ARG A 13 6.61 13.25 -12.23
N LEU A 14 6.34 12.68 -11.05
CA LEU A 14 7.21 11.67 -10.45
C LEU A 14 7.25 10.38 -11.28
N VAL A 15 6.11 9.92 -11.83
CA VAL A 15 6.07 8.80 -12.81
C VAL A 15 6.91 9.11 -14.05
N ASP A 16 6.86 10.36 -14.52
CA ASP A 16 7.68 10.84 -15.62
C ASP A 16 9.17 10.98 -15.29
N GLY A 17 9.59 10.73 -14.04
CA GLY A 17 10.96 10.93 -13.59
C GLY A 17 11.35 12.41 -13.47
N LYS A 18 10.38 13.27 -13.16
CA LYS A 18 10.52 14.72 -13.03
C LYS A 18 10.20 15.19 -11.61
N HIS A 19 10.87 16.26 -11.19
CA HIS A 19 10.65 16.88 -9.90
C HIS A 19 9.24 17.49 -9.82
N PRO A 20 8.48 17.25 -8.74
CA PRO A 20 7.05 17.60 -8.68
C PRO A 20 6.82 19.12 -8.72
N ALA A 21 7.70 19.92 -8.12
CA ALA A 21 7.60 21.40 -8.19
C ALA A 21 8.18 21.98 -9.49
N THR A 22 9.45 21.71 -9.79
CA THR A 22 10.20 22.38 -10.87
C THR A 22 10.07 21.74 -12.25
N ASN A 23 9.48 20.53 -12.35
CA ASN A 23 9.41 19.74 -13.58
C ASN A 23 10.78 19.34 -14.17
N ALA A 24 11.88 19.59 -13.46
CA ALA A 24 13.24 19.22 -13.87
C ALA A 24 13.40 17.69 -13.84
N GLN A 25 14.24 17.15 -14.74
CA GLN A 25 14.57 15.73 -14.75
C GLN A 25 15.27 15.32 -13.45
N LEU A 26 14.83 14.23 -12.83
CA LEU A 26 15.42 13.74 -11.57
C LEU A 26 16.72 12.99 -11.82
N THR A 27 16.67 11.92 -12.61
CA THR A 27 17.83 11.04 -12.81
C THR A 27 18.70 11.49 -14.00
N PRO A 28 20.03 11.23 -14.01
CA PRO A 28 20.92 11.65 -15.09
C PRO A 28 20.59 11.11 -16.48
N ARG A 29 19.84 9.99 -16.56
CA ARG A 29 19.48 9.34 -17.82
C ARG A 29 17.98 9.09 -17.85
N HIS A 30 17.33 9.62 -18.87
CA HIS A 30 15.93 9.37 -19.15
C HIS A 30 15.82 8.53 -20.42
N ARG A 31 15.44 7.26 -20.27
CA ARG A 31 15.18 6.35 -21.39
C ARG A 31 13.69 6.16 -21.56
N SER A 32 13.24 5.94 -22.79
CA SER A 32 11.85 5.62 -23.11
C SER A 32 11.41 4.29 -22.49
N ASP A 33 12.32 3.33 -22.33
CA ASP A 33 12.12 2.00 -21.74
C ASP A 33 12.45 1.92 -20.24
N ARG A 34 12.55 3.07 -19.55
CA ARG A 34 12.85 3.09 -18.11
C ARG A 34 11.71 2.44 -17.31
N ILE A 35 12.07 1.90 -16.15
CA ILE A 35 11.09 1.59 -15.11
C ILE A 35 10.63 2.91 -14.50
N CYS A 36 9.33 3.20 -14.54
CA CYS A 36 8.78 4.45 -13.98
C CYS A 36 8.53 4.33 -12.47
N LEU A 37 8.03 3.16 -12.04
CA LEU A 37 7.63 2.90 -10.67
C LEU A 37 7.75 1.41 -10.34
N TRP A 38 7.71 1.13 -9.04
CA TRP A 38 7.50 -0.18 -8.45
C TRP A 38 6.22 -0.12 -7.62
N ASP A 39 5.52 -1.24 -7.53
CA ASP A 39 4.25 -1.29 -6.81
C ASP A 39 4.29 -2.40 -5.76
N PHE A 40 4.13 -1.99 -4.50
CA PHE A 40 4.08 -2.88 -3.34
C PHE A 40 2.65 -2.90 -2.83
N THR A 41 1.97 -4.03 -3.02
CA THR A 41 0.58 -4.18 -2.59
C THR A 41 0.52 -4.81 -1.21
N PHE A 42 -0.18 -4.14 -0.29
CA PHE A 42 -0.45 -4.62 1.06
C PHE A 42 -1.92 -5.03 1.14
N ASP A 43 -2.18 -6.33 1.29
CA ASP A 43 -3.52 -6.87 1.41
C ASP A 43 -3.95 -6.98 2.87
N CYS A 44 -5.11 -6.41 3.20
CA CYS A 44 -5.71 -6.58 4.51
C CYS A 44 -6.30 -7.99 4.65
N PRO A 45 -6.20 -8.65 5.83
CA PRO A 45 -6.91 -9.90 6.09
C PRO A 45 -8.40 -9.79 5.82
N LYS A 46 -9.04 -10.89 5.42
CA LYS A 46 -10.42 -10.86 4.95
C LYS A 46 -11.38 -10.48 6.07
N SER A 47 -11.19 -11.03 7.26
CA SER A 47 -12.03 -10.70 8.42
C SER A 47 -11.92 -9.22 8.83
N VAL A 48 -10.74 -8.62 8.72
CA VAL A 48 -10.52 -7.19 9.02
C VAL A 48 -11.21 -6.32 7.96
N THR A 49 -11.10 -6.69 6.68
CA THR A 49 -11.87 -6.06 5.59
C THR A 49 -13.38 -6.11 5.88
N LEU A 50 -13.90 -7.27 6.27
CA LEU A 50 -15.32 -7.40 6.60
C LEU A 50 -15.70 -6.55 7.81
N ALA A 51 -14.87 -6.49 8.85
CA ALA A 51 -15.12 -5.62 9.98
C ALA A 51 -15.22 -4.14 9.58
N ILE A 52 -14.36 -3.68 8.67
CA ILE A 52 -14.41 -2.30 8.11
C ILE A 52 -15.71 -2.03 7.37
N TRP A 53 -16.15 -2.94 6.49
CA TRP A 53 -17.35 -2.75 5.66
C TRP A 53 -18.67 -2.86 6.43
N TYR A 54 -18.68 -3.67 7.48
CA TYR A 54 -19.86 -3.88 8.33
C TYR A 54 -19.92 -2.96 9.55
N ASN A 55 -18.85 -2.22 9.84
CA ASN A 55 -18.79 -1.19 10.89
C ASN A 55 -18.12 0.08 10.32
N PRO A 56 -18.72 0.74 9.30
CA PRO A 56 -18.10 1.87 8.62
C PRO A 56 -17.86 3.09 9.52
N GLU A 57 -18.60 3.21 10.62
CA GLU A 57 -18.41 4.24 11.64
C GLU A 57 -17.14 4.02 12.49
N GLU A 58 -16.56 2.82 12.44
CA GLU A 58 -15.37 2.44 13.19
C GLU A 58 -14.09 2.67 12.38
N GLU A 59 -13.84 3.93 12.04
CA GLU A 59 -12.69 4.35 11.20
C GLU A 59 -11.33 3.90 11.75
N ARG A 60 -11.24 3.64 13.06
CA ARG A 60 -10.00 3.19 13.71
C ARG A 60 -9.48 1.87 13.16
N ILE A 61 -10.35 0.97 12.68
CA ILE A 61 -9.91 -0.30 12.07
C ILE A 61 -9.16 -0.03 10.76
N ARG A 62 -9.74 0.82 9.90
CA ARG A 62 -9.13 1.23 8.63
C ARG A 62 -7.82 1.97 8.87
N GLU A 63 -7.80 2.87 9.86
CA GLU A 63 -6.59 3.58 10.22
C GLU A 63 -5.50 2.67 10.81
N ALA A 64 -5.86 1.66 11.60
CA ALA A 64 -4.92 0.64 12.07
C ALA A 64 -4.24 -0.10 10.91
N PHE A 65 -4.99 -0.37 9.83
CA PHE A 65 -4.45 -0.93 8.59
C PHE A 65 -3.52 0.05 7.86
N HIS A 66 -3.96 1.28 7.60
CA HIS A 66 -3.13 2.27 6.91
C HIS A 66 -1.85 2.59 7.70
N GLN A 67 -1.92 2.64 9.03
CA GLN A 67 -0.78 2.85 9.89
C GLN A 67 0.24 1.71 9.78
N ALA A 68 -0.22 0.45 9.75
CA ALA A 68 0.67 -0.69 9.55
C ALA A 68 1.40 -0.64 8.20
N VAL A 69 0.73 -0.18 7.13
CA VAL A 69 1.37 0.04 5.82
C VAL A 69 2.42 1.14 5.90
N ARG A 70 2.08 2.30 6.47
CA ARG A 70 3.01 3.43 6.62
C ARG A 70 4.25 3.05 7.43
N ASP A 71 4.06 2.36 8.54
CA ASP A 71 5.16 1.95 9.42
C ASP A 71 6.05 0.91 8.74
N THR A 72 5.48 -0.08 8.05
CA THR A 72 6.28 -1.06 7.29
C THR A 72 7.09 -0.39 6.18
N MET A 73 6.46 0.50 5.42
CA MET A 73 7.14 1.25 4.36
C MET A 73 8.28 2.10 4.90
N ARG A 74 8.08 2.75 6.05
CA ARG A 74 9.04 3.69 6.63
C ARG A 74 10.16 3.01 7.41
N GLU A 75 9.82 2.02 8.23
CA GLU A 75 10.74 1.40 9.19
C GLU A 75 11.53 0.25 8.56
N ASP A 76 10.97 -0.46 7.56
CA ASP A 76 11.62 -1.65 7.00
C ASP A 76 11.95 -1.50 5.51
N VAL A 77 11.09 -0.88 4.70
CA VAL A 77 11.29 -0.82 3.23
C VAL A 77 12.23 0.32 2.83
N GLU A 78 11.93 1.55 3.27
CA GLU A 78 12.71 2.75 2.94
C GLU A 78 14.20 2.65 3.30
N PRO A 79 14.59 2.11 4.47
CA PRO A 79 15.99 1.92 4.83
C PRO A 79 16.74 1.04 3.83
N LEU A 80 16.08 0.08 3.19
CA LEU A 80 16.69 -0.84 2.22
C LEU A 80 16.85 -0.22 0.81
N ALA A 81 16.40 1.02 0.59
CA ALA A 81 16.60 1.71 -0.66
C ALA A 81 18.09 1.80 -1.01
N ALA A 82 18.43 1.50 -2.26
CA ALA A 82 19.78 1.56 -2.76
C ALA A 82 19.82 2.10 -4.19
N THR A 83 21.01 2.48 -4.65
CA THR A 83 21.27 2.83 -6.05
C THR A 83 22.57 2.21 -6.55
N ARG A 84 22.70 2.11 -7.88
CA ARG A 84 23.91 1.60 -8.52
C ARG A 84 25.02 2.64 -8.49
N ILE A 85 26.21 2.27 -8.03
CA ILE A 85 27.43 3.04 -8.23
C ILE A 85 28.25 2.45 -9.36
N ARG A 86 28.90 3.32 -10.12
CA ARG A 86 29.74 2.94 -11.26
C ARG A 86 31.05 3.70 -11.14
N GLY A 87 32.14 2.97 -11.05
CA GLY A 87 33.48 3.52 -10.98
C GLY A 87 34.45 2.72 -11.83
N THR A 88 35.72 3.01 -11.65
CA THR A 88 36.83 2.25 -12.22
C THR A 88 37.72 1.76 -11.09
N VAL A 89 38.18 0.53 -11.18
CA VAL A 89 39.25 0.00 -10.33
C VAL A 89 40.50 -0.05 -11.18
N VAL A 90 41.58 0.50 -10.63
CA VAL A 90 42.92 0.41 -11.21
C VAL A 90 43.67 -0.66 -10.43
N SER A 91 44.14 -1.70 -11.12
CA SER A 91 45.02 -2.72 -10.55
C SER A 91 46.28 -2.85 -11.40
N PHE A 92 47.34 -3.44 -10.85
CA PHE A 92 48.54 -3.79 -11.60
C PHE A 92 48.63 -5.31 -11.67
N ASP A 93 48.75 -5.86 -12.87
CA ASP A 93 48.82 -7.30 -13.13
C ASP A 93 49.97 -7.53 -14.13
N ASP A 94 50.95 -8.37 -13.79
CA ASP A 94 52.21 -8.56 -14.55
C ASP A 94 52.92 -7.24 -14.92
N GLY A 95 52.96 -6.27 -14.01
CA GLY A 95 53.58 -4.96 -14.24
C GLY A 95 52.81 -4.05 -15.20
N LYS A 96 51.60 -4.44 -15.64
CA LYS A 96 50.73 -3.65 -16.53
C LYS A 96 49.55 -3.07 -15.75
N MET A 97 49.26 -1.80 -15.98
CA MET A 97 48.08 -1.14 -15.42
C MET A 97 46.80 -1.66 -16.08
N GLN A 98 45.89 -2.18 -15.27
CA GLN A 98 44.57 -2.67 -15.63
C GLN A 98 43.53 -1.66 -15.14
N ILE A 99 42.71 -1.11 -16.03
CA ILE A 99 41.57 -0.26 -15.67
C ILE A 99 40.30 -1.04 -15.99
N ARG A 100 39.55 -1.42 -14.95
CA ARG A 100 38.33 -2.21 -15.10
C ARG A 100 37.12 -1.45 -14.57
N PRO A 101 35.95 -1.56 -15.22
CA PRO A 101 34.73 -1.03 -14.63
C PRO A 101 34.44 -1.74 -13.32
N HIS A 102 34.14 -0.97 -12.29
CA HIS A 102 33.67 -1.47 -11.02
C HIS A 102 32.24 -1.02 -10.81
N TYR A 103 31.42 -1.95 -10.35
CA TYR A 103 30.03 -1.69 -10.10
C TYR A 103 29.64 -2.29 -8.76
N ASP A 104 29.00 -1.47 -7.95
CA ASP A 104 28.53 -1.86 -6.63
C ASP A 104 27.22 -1.13 -6.35
N ASP A 105 26.57 -1.41 -5.23
CA ASP A 105 25.35 -0.75 -4.83
C ASP A 105 25.58 0.04 -3.53
N ARG A 106 25.07 1.27 -3.48
CA ARG A 106 25.10 2.10 -2.30
C ARG A 106 23.70 2.18 -1.72
N GLN A 107 23.57 1.84 -0.44
CA GLN A 107 22.35 2.07 0.32
C GLN A 107 22.14 3.58 0.48
N THR A 108 20.96 4.05 0.07
CA THR A 108 20.56 5.45 0.14
C THR A 108 19.59 5.71 1.27
N GLY A 109 18.82 4.69 1.70
CA GLY A 109 17.90 4.76 2.83
C GLY A 109 16.79 5.81 2.68
N ASN A 110 16.48 6.21 1.45
CA ASN A 110 15.44 7.18 1.15
C ASN A 110 14.70 6.82 -0.15
N MET A 111 13.40 7.04 -0.18
CA MET A 111 12.58 6.87 -1.38
C MET A 111 11.37 7.80 -1.36
N THR A 112 10.75 7.99 -2.53
CA THR A 112 9.43 8.63 -2.62
C THR A 112 8.41 7.58 -3.01
N TRP A 113 7.29 7.55 -2.30
CA TRP A 113 6.18 6.65 -2.60
C TRP A 113 4.83 7.30 -2.31
N ALA A 114 3.78 6.79 -2.94
CA ALA A 114 2.39 7.21 -2.73
C ALA A 114 1.56 6.06 -2.17
N MET A 115 0.66 6.36 -1.24
CA MET A 115 -0.28 5.41 -0.65
C MET A 115 -1.64 5.52 -1.36
N ILE A 116 -2.03 4.48 -2.08
CA ILE A 116 -3.28 4.48 -2.87
C ILE A 116 -4.19 3.34 -2.36
N PRO A 117 -5.07 3.64 -1.38
CA PRO A 117 -6.00 2.64 -0.84
C PRO A 117 -7.08 2.27 -1.86
N HIS A 118 -7.45 0.99 -1.86
CA HIS A 118 -8.52 0.41 -2.66
C HIS A 118 -9.33 -0.54 -1.78
N SER A 119 -10.62 -0.72 -2.08
CA SER A 119 -11.53 -1.45 -1.20
C SER A 119 -12.26 -2.62 -1.87
N LEU A 120 -12.02 -2.86 -3.17
CA LEU A 120 -12.68 -3.89 -3.95
C LEU A 120 -11.65 -4.80 -4.64
N ALA A 121 -11.89 -6.10 -4.61
CA ALA A 121 -11.14 -7.07 -5.37
C ALA A 121 -11.49 -7.02 -6.88
N ARG A 122 -10.74 -7.76 -7.69
CA ARG A 122 -11.15 -8.05 -9.07
C ARG A 122 -12.48 -8.82 -9.07
N PRO A 123 -13.39 -8.53 -10.02
CA PRO A 123 -14.67 -9.21 -10.09
C PRO A 123 -14.49 -10.70 -10.40
N VAL A 124 -15.43 -11.49 -9.89
CA VAL A 124 -15.68 -12.87 -10.29
C VAL A 124 -17.15 -12.93 -10.73
N LYS A 125 -17.42 -13.38 -11.95
CA LYS A 125 -18.75 -13.30 -12.58
C LYS A 125 -19.30 -11.88 -12.55
N GLY A 126 -18.46 -10.89 -12.84
CA GLY A 126 -18.83 -9.47 -12.85
C GLY A 126 -19.07 -8.84 -11.47
N ARG A 127 -18.95 -9.58 -10.36
CA ARG A 127 -19.19 -9.07 -8.99
C ARG A 127 -17.90 -9.04 -8.16
N PRO A 128 -17.42 -7.85 -7.73
CA PRO A 128 -16.25 -7.76 -6.87
C PRO A 128 -16.57 -8.06 -5.40
N ASP A 129 -15.63 -8.72 -4.72
CA ASP A 129 -15.65 -8.89 -3.27
C ASP A 129 -15.06 -7.65 -2.57
N PRO A 130 -15.46 -7.35 -1.32
CA PRO A 130 -14.78 -6.35 -0.51
C PRO A 130 -13.36 -6.86 -0.23
N GLN A 131 -12.36 -6.02 -0.48
CA GLN A 131 -10.93 -6.31 -0.21
C GLN A 131 -10.21 -5.00 0.04
N GLU A 132 -9.96 -4.66 1.30
CA GLU A 132 -9.12 -3.53 1.62
C GLU A 132 -7.67 -3.87 1.29
N HIS A 133 -7.04 -3.06 0.46
CA HIS A 133 -5.64 -3.19 0.10
C HIS A 133 -5.07 -1.81 -0.24
N VAL A 134 -3.75 -1.69 -0.11
CA VAL A 134 -3.05 -0.44 -0.41
C VAL A 134 -1.96 -0.73 -1.42
N HIS A 135 -1.95 0.06 -2.49
CA HIS A 135 -0.80 0.17 -3.37
C HIS A 135 0.15 1.23 -2.79
N ALA A 136 1.30 0.79 -2.30
CA ALA A 136 2.43 1.65 -2.01
C ALA A 136 3.26 1.78 -3.30
N THR A 137 2.91 2.77 -4.12
CA THR A 137 3.56 3.02 -5.40
C THR A 137 4.86 3.78 -5.16
N ILE A 138 5.99 3.13 -5.40
CA ILE A 138 7.34 3.65 -5.21
C ILE A 138 7.84 4.21 -6.54
N PHE A 139 8.20 5.48 -6.56
CA PHE A 139 8.76 6.09 -7.77
C PHE A 139 10.22 5.67 -7.96
N ASN A 140 10.65 5.47 -9.21
CA ASN A 140 11.96 4.88 -9.49
C ASN A 140 13.14 5.89 -9.38
N HIS A 141 13.25 6.55 -8.24
CA HIS A 141 14.37 7.43 -7.90
C HIS A 141 14.68 7.39 -6.41
N THR A 142 15.94 7.64 -6.10
CA THR A 142 16.44 7.81 -4.74
C THR A 142 17.59 8.82 -4.75
N TRP A 143 17.77 9.56 -3.67
CA TRP A 143 18.83 10.55 -3.53
C TRP A 143 20.13 9.89 -3.07
N ASP A 144 21.19 10.03 -3.88
CA ASP A 144 22.54 9.60 -3.54
C ASP A 144 23.31 10.80 -2.97
N ALA A 145 23.39 10.88 -1.63
CA ALA A 145 24.03 12.00 -0.94
C ALA A 145 25.53 12.11 -1.23
N THR A 146 26.22 11.00 -1.54
CA THR A 146 27.65 11.00 -1.87
C THR A 146 27.91 11.60 -3.25
N GLU A 147 27.00 11.39 -4.22
CA GLU A 147 27.12 11.94 -5.57
C GLU A 147 26.27 13.21 -5.79
N ASN A 148 25.54 13.66 -4.76
CA ASN A 148 24.67 14.83 -4.76
C ASN A 148 23.67 14.86 -5.93
N ARG A 149 23.03 13.71 -6.20
CA ARG A 149 22.06 13.59 -7.31
C ARG A 149 21.04 12.48 -7.08
N PHE A 150 19.88 12.60 -7.72
CA PHE A 150 18.94 11.50 -7.82
C PHE A 150 19.43 10.44 -8.81
N LYS A 151 19.25 9.18 -8.47
CA LYS A 151 19.58 8.02 -9.31
C LYS A 151 18.43 7.03 -9.28
N ALA A 152 18.41 6.10 -10.23
CA ALA A 152 17.38 5.06 -10.26
C ALA A 152 17.44 4.22 -8.97
N LEU A 153 16.27 3.91 -8.43
CA LEU A 153 16.13 3.06 -7.25
C LEU A 153 16.39 1.60 -7.63
N LYS A 154 17.18 0.92 -6.81
CA LYS A 154 17.41 -0.51 -6.92
C LYS A 154 16.60 -1.24 -5.84
N VAL A 155 15.61 -2.01 -6.25
CA VAL A 155 14.70 -2.74 -5.33
C VAL A 155 15.06 -4.21 -5.14
N HIS A 156 16.20 -4.67 -5.68
CA HIS A 156 16.55 -6.10 -5.68
C HIS A 156 16.69 -6.68 -4.27
N GLU A 157 17.40 -5.97 -3.39
CA GLU A 157 17.54 -6.40 -1.98
C GLU A 157 16.23 -6.33 -1.22
N ILE A 158 15.39 -5.33 -1.51
CA ILE A 158 14.02 -5.25 -0.98
C ILE A 158 13.21 -6.48 -1.42
N LYS A 159 13.29 -6.86 -2.70
CA LYS A 159 12.53 -7.99 -3.24
C LYS A 159 12.95 -9.33 -2.63
N LYS A 160 14.24 -9.52 -2.33
CA LYS A 160 14.72 -10.71 -1.60
C LYS A 160 14.12 -10.82 -0.21
N GLN A 161 13.88 -9.68 0.45
CA GLN A 161 13.33 -9.61 1.80
C GLN A 161 11.78 -9.61 1.84
N ALA A 162 11.12 -9.71 0.68
CA ALA A 162 9.65 -9.61 0.60
C ALA A 162 8.88 -10.51 1.60
N PRO A 163 9.26 -11.78 1.85
CA PRO A 163 8.58 -12.58 2.87
C PRO A 163 8.69 -11.99 4.29
N VAL A 164 9.89 -11.53 4.67
CA VAL A 164 10.14 -10.92 5.98
C VAL A 164 9.38 -9.60 6.14
N LEU A 165 9.37 -8.78 5.08
CA LEU A 165 8.62 -7.51 5.06
C LEU A 165 7.11 -7.75 5.16
N GLN A 166 6.60 -8.82 4.53
CA GLN A 166 5.20 -9.21 4.63
C GLN A 166 4.85 -9.66 6.05
N ASP A 167 5.70 -10.45 6.69
CA ASP A 167 5.50 -10.88 8.09
C ASP A 167 5.52 -9.68 9.04
N ALA A 168 6.47 -8.76 8.86
CA ALA A 168 6.56 -7.53 9.64
C ALA A 168 5.30 -6.66 9.51
N PHE A 169 4.76 -6.53 8.29
CA PHE A 169 3.47 -5.87 8.06
C PHE A 169 2.32 -6.55 8.80
N HIS A 170 2.16 -7.88 8.66
CA HIS A 170 1.06 -8.59 9.31
C HIS A 170 1.16 -8.56 10.84
N GLN A 171 2.38 -8.61 11.40
CA GLN A 171 2.61 -8.49 12.84
C GLN A 171 2.24 -7.08 13.36
N ARG A 172 2.63 -6.02 12.65
CA ARG A 172 2.22 -4.64 12.99
C ARG A 172 0.71 -4.48 12.92
N LEU A 173 0.10 -4.96 11.83
CA LEU A 173 -1.35 -4.89 11.65
C LEU A 173 -2.09 -5.63 12.77
N ARG A 174 -1.67 -6.85 13.08
CA ARG A 174 -2.24 -7.64 14.19
C ARG A 174 -2.15 -6.87 15.50
N SER A 175 -0.98 -6.33 15.82
CA SER A 175 -0.75 -5.57 17.05
C SER A 175 -1.66 -4.33 17.14
N ASN A 176 -1.81 -3.59 16.03
CA ASN A 176 -2.69 -2.42 15.96
C ASN A 176 -4.16 -2.81 16.19
N ILE A 177 -4.61 -3.91 15.57
CA ILE A 177 -5.98 -4.43 15.70
C ILE A 177 -6.25 -4.95 17.12
N GLU A 178 -5.33 -5.71 17.71
CA GLU A 178 -5.42 -6.18 19.10
C GLU A 178 -5.44 -5.01 20.10
N ALA A 179 -4.71 -3.91 19.82
CA ALA A 179 -4.73 -2.70 20.64
C ALA A 179 -6.09 -1.99 20.63
N LEU A 180 -6.87 -2.10 19.54
CA LEU A 180 -8.27 -1.66 19.49
C LEU A 180 -9.22 -2.56 20.29
N GLY A 181 -8.74 -3.72 20.77
CA GLY A 181 -9.51 -4.65 21.59
C GLY A 181 -10.12 -5.83 20.84
N PHE A 182 -9.76 -6.02 19.57
CA PHE A 182 -10.13 -7.22 18.85
C PHE A 182 -9.30 -8.41 19.33
N LYS A 183 -9.91 -9.60 19.32
CA LYS A 183 -9.18 -10.86 19.46
C LYS A 183 -8.83 -11.37 18.06
N THR A 184 -7.65 -11.93 17.88
CA THR A 184 -7.22 -12.50 16.60
C THR A 184 -6.88 -13.98 16.75
N VAL A 185 -7.04 -14.73 15.66
CA VAL A 185 -6.67 -16.12 15.50
C VAL A 185 -5.56 -16.19 14.46
N ASP A 186 -4.48 -16.90 14.79
CA ASP A 186 -3.38 -17.13 13.87
C ASP A 186 -3.77 -18.16 12.80
N LYS A 187 -3.45 -17.88 11.55
CA LYS A 187 -3.68 -18.74 10.38
C LYS A 187 -2.37 -19.03 9.62
N GLY A 188 -1.22 -18.87 10.28
CA GLY A 188 0.11 -19.09 9.71
C GLY A 188 0.68 -17.79 9.15
N SER A 189 0.68 -17.63 7.83
CA SER A 189 1.23 -16.42 7.18
C SER A 189 0.33 -15.18 7.29
N VAL A 190 -0.88 -15.35 7.83
CA VAL A 190 -1.85 -14.29 8.07
C VAL A 190 -2.58 -14.55 9.39
N PHE A 191 -3.26 -13.54 9.92
CA PHE A 191 -4.18 -13.68 11.05
C PHE A 191 -5.60 -13.32 10.60
N GLU A 192 -6.60 -13.74 11.37
CA GLU A 192 -8.00 -13.34 11.18
C GLU A 192 -8.62 -12.91 12.53
N LEU A 193 -9.70 -12.14 12.51
CA LEU A 193 -10.45 -11.74 13.70
C LEU A 193 -11.21 -12.94 14.27
N ALA A 194 -11.11 -13.13 15.58
CA ALA A 194 -11.98 -14.07 16.28
C ALA A 194 -13.44 -13.59 16.18
N GLY A 195 -14.34 -14.52 15.90
CA GLY A 195 -15.76 -14.23 15.65
C GLY A 195 -16.15 -14.20 14.17
N VAL A 196 -15.19 -14.15 13.24
CA VAL A 196 -15.44 -14.39 11.82
C VAL A 196 -15.08 -15.83 11.47
N SER A 197 -16.05 -16.60 10.99
CA SER A 197 -15.82 -18.01 10.65
C SER A 197 -15.06 -18.17 9.34
N ASP A 198 -14.29 -19.26 9.20
CA ASP A 198 -13.63 -19.61 7.94
C ASP A 198 -14.62 -19.77 6.78
N LYS A 199 -15.84 -20.25 7.07
CA LYS A 199 -16.94 -20.34 6.10
C LYS A 199 -17.32 -18.95 5.58
N THR A 200 -17.44 -17.97 6.47
CA THR A 200 -17.73 -16.58 6.11
C THR A 200 -16.59 -15.99 5.30
N ILE A 201 -15.33 -16.15 5.74
CA ILE A 201 -14.14 -15.71 4.99
C ILE A 201 -14.13 -16.29 3.56
N LYS A 202 -14.42 -17.58 3.41
CA LYS A 202 -14.45 -18.26 2.10
C LYS A 202 -15.50 -17.69 1.14
N LYS A 203 -16.67 -17.25 1.65
CA LYS A 203 -17.73 -16.60 0.84
C LYS A 203 -17.32 -15.26 0.24
N PHE A 204 -16.38 -14.56 0.88
CA PHE A 204 -15.87 -13.25 0.45
C PHE A 204 -14.45 -13.33 -0.11
N SER A 205 -13.99 -14.53 -0.44
CA SER A 205 -12.67 -14.79 -1.02
C SER A 205 -12.80 -15.46 -2.40
N GLN A 206 -13.81 -15.08 -3.20
CA GLN A 206 -14.12 -15.72 -4.47
C GLN A 206 -12.94 -15.72 -5.43
N ARG A 207 -12.20 -14.60 -5.51
CA ARG A 207 -11.01 -14.50 -6.36
C ARG A 207 -9.97 -15.56 -5.99
N ARG A 208 -9.73 -15.77 -4.70
CA ARG A 208 -8.80 -16.80 -4.20
C ARG A 208 -9.32 -18.19 -4.49
N ASN A 209 -10.63 -18.43 -4.35
CA ASN A 209 -11.25 -19.72 -4.65
C ASN A 209 -11.04 -20.09 -6.13
N VAL A 210 -11.31 -19.16 -7.06
CA VAL A 210 -11.08 -19.37 -8.51
C VAL A 210 -9.62 -19.71 -8.81
N ILE A 211 -8.67 -18.98 -8.20
CA ILE A 211 -7.23 -19.25 -8.38
C ILE A 211 -6.88 -20.65 -7.86
N THR A 212 -7.37 -21.01 -6.68
CA THR A 212 -7.06 -22.29 -6.03
C THR A 212 -7.65 -23.45 -6.83
N GLU A 213 -8.92 -23.34 -7.23
CA GLU A 213 -9.59 -24.33 -8.08
C GLU A 213 -8.88 -24.51 -9.42
N PHE A 214 -8.38 -23.43 -10.03
CA PHE A 214 -7.59 -23.52 -11.26
C PHE A 214 -6.25 -24.22 -11.03
N ILE A 215 -5.53 -23.87 -9.96
CA ILE A 215 -4.26 -24.51 -9.60
C ILE A 215 -4.46 -26.01 -9.40
N ASP A 216 -5.49 -26.39 -8.64
CA ASP A 216 -5.79 -27.78 -8.31
C ASP A 216 -6.20 -28.57 -9.56
N LYS A 217 -7.11 -28.02 -10.37
CA LYS A 217 -7.60 -28.65 -11.61
C LYS A 217 -6.49 -28.85 -12.65
N HIS A 218 -5.52 -27.93 -12.71
CA HIS A 218 -4.45 -27.96 -13.71
C HIS A 218 -3.09 -28.38 -13.14
N LEU A 219 -3.05 -28.81 -11.88
CA LEU A 219 -1.84 -29.23 -11.14
C LEU A 219 -0.67 -28.24 -11.33
N VAL A 220 -0.97 -26.94 -11.28
CA VAL A 220 0.00 -25.88 -11.58
C VAL A 220 1.02 -25.79 -10.44
N LYS A 221 2.32 -25.81 -10.79
CA LYS A 221 3.42 -25.72 -9.82
C LYS A 221 4.47 -24.69 -10.25
N GLY A 222 5.26 -24.23 -9.27
CA GLY A 222 6.45 -23.40 -9.50
C GLY A 222 6.14 -22.03 -10.12
N LYS A 223 7.01 -21.55 -11.02
CA LYS A 223 6.93 -20.20 -11.61
C LYS A 223 5.60 -19.89 -12.33
N ARG A 224 4.83 -20.92 -12.71
CA ARG A 224 3.51 -20.74 -13.34
C ARG A 224 2.44 -20.24 -12.38
N LEU A 225 2.59 -20.44 -11.06
CA LEU A 225 1.63 -19.96 -10.06
C LEU A 225 1.40 -18.44 -10.17
N GLY A 226 2.46 -17.67 -10.45
CA GLY A 226 2.35 -16.22 -10.64
C GLY A 226 1.58 -15.78 -11.88
N LYS A 227 1.42 -16.67 -12.88
CA LYS A 227 0.66 -16.37 -14.11
C LYS A 227 -0.82 -16.70 -13.99
N VAL A 228 -1.20 -17.66 -13.14
CA VAL A 228 -2.60 -18.06 -12.92
C VAL A 228 -3.47 -16.88 -12.50
N GLY A 229 -2.96 -15.98 -11.66
CA GLY A 229 -3.67 -14.77 -11.24
C GLY A 229 -3.98 -13.78 -12.37
N ILE A 230 -3.22 -13.83 -13.47
CA ILE A 230 -3.47 -13.03 -14.68
C ILE A 230 -4.40 -13.80 -15.62
N GLU A 231 -4.17 -15.10 -15.82
CA GLU A 231 -4.95 -15.95 -16.73
C GLU A 231 -6.42 -16.11 -16.29
N THR A 232 -6.68 -16.14 -14.99
CA THR A 232 -8.03 -16.28 -14.42
C THR A 232 -8.70 -14.93 -14.13
N ARG A 233 -8.15 -13.83 -14.65
CA ARG A 233 -8.64 -12.48 -14.40
C ARG A 233 -9.73 -12.12 -15.42
N GLU A 234 -10.91 -11.76 -14.93
CA GLU A 234 -11.93 -11.10 -15.74
C GLU A 234 -11.54 -9.64 -16.03
N GLU A 235 -11.99 -9.11 -17.16
CA GLU A 235 -11.88 -7.70 -17.48
C GLU A 235 -12.71 -6.84 -16.50
N LYS A 236 -12.48 -5.52 -16.49
CA LYS A 236 -13.30 -4.62 -15.66
C LYS A 236 -14.75 -4.71 -16.15
N GLY A 237 -15.63 -5.30 -15.35
CA GLY A 237 -17.05 -5.45 -15.66
C GLY A 237 -17.84 -4.14 -15.51
N GLU A 238 -19.16 -4.26 -15.54
CA GLU A 238 -20.12 -3.15 -15.40
C GLU A 238 -19.90 -2.32 -14.12
N GLU A 239 -20.24 -1.04 -14.17
CA GLU A 239 -20.20 -0.16 -13.00
C GLU A 239 -21.31 -0.57 -12.01
N HIS A 240 -20.91 -0.94 -10.79
CA HIS A 240 -21.85 -1.25 -9.71
C HIS A 240 -21.88 -0.09 -8.71
N THR A 241 -23.06 0.23 -8.20
CA THR A 241 -23.15 1.15 -7.06
C THR A 241 -22.72 0.44 -5.77
N LEU A 242 -22.24 1.19 -4.79
CA LEU A 242 -21.90 0.63 -3.48
C LEU A 242 -23.11 -0.01 -2.78
N ALA A 243 -24.31 0.53 -3.01
CA ALA A 243 -25.54 -0.02 -2.46
C ALA A 243 -25.85 -1.40 -3.05
N ASP A 244 -25.69 -1.57 -4.36
CA ASP A 244 -25.92 -2.85 -5.05
C ASP A 244 -24.91 -3.91 -4.61
N LEU A 245 -23.64 -3.53 -4.47
CA LEU A 245 -22.60 -4.41 -3.96
C LEU A 245 -22.90 -4.84 -2.52
N LYS A 246 -23.30 -3.90 -1.66
CA LYS A 246 -23.63 -4.21 -0.27
C LYS A 246 -24.84 -5.14 -0.16
N ALA A 247 -25.90 -4.90 -0.94
CA ALA A 247 -27.06 -5.80 -0.99
C ALA A 247 -26.67 -7.21 -1.44
N GLU A 248 -25.80 -7.32 -2.44
CA GLU A 248 -25.29 -8.61 -2.92
C GLU A 248 -24.45 -9.31 -1.85
N TRP A 249 -23.52 -8.61 -1.21
CA TRP A 249 -22.72 -9.14 -0.11
C TRP A 249 -23.57 -9.62 1.06
N ASP A 250 -24.60 -8.85 1.42
CA ASP A 250 -25.54 -9.20 2.48
C ASP A 250 -26.35 -10.45 2.15
N SER A 251 -26.69 -10.66 0.87
CA SER A 251 -27.41 -11.86 0.43
C SER A 251 -26.61 -13.17 0.65
N ARG A 252 -25.28 -13.08 0.79
CA ARG A 252 -24.41 -14.24 1.05
C ARG A 252 -24.39 -14.66 2.52
N LEU A 253 -24.84 -13.79 3.42
CA LEU A 253 -24.76 -13.97 4.85
C LEU A 253 -26.04 -14.60 5.40
N THR A 254 -25.89 -15.55 6.31
CA THR A 254 -26.96 -15.89 7.23
C THR A 254 -27.18 -14.75 8.22
N ARG A 255 -28.37 -14.69 8.84
CA ARG A 255 -28.68 -13.70 9.89
C ARG A 255 -27.61 -13.69 11.00
N ASN A 256 -27.17 -14.86 11.44
CA ASN A 256 -26.16 -14.98 12.51
C ASN A 256 -24.79 -14.47 12.08
N GLU A 257 -24.36 -14.73 10.83
CA GLU A 257 -23.10 -14.18 10.33
C GLU A 257 -23.15 -12.66 10.21
N ARG A 258 -24.27 -12.10 9.71
CA ARG A 258 -24.45 -10.65 9.58
C ARG A 258 -24.42 -9.96 10.94
N VAL A 259 -25.22 -10.43 11.89
CA VAL A 259 -25.21 -9.93 13.26
C VAL A 259 -23.81 -10.09 13.87
N GLY A 260 -23.13 -11.22 13.63
CA GLY A 260 -21.75 -11.41 14.07
C GLY A 260 -20.81 -10.31 13.58
N LEU A 261 -20.87 -9.95 12.29
CA LEU A 261 -20.04 -8.90 11.69
C LEU A 261 -20.39 -7.50 12.20
N GLU A 262 -21.68 -7.17 12.37
CA GLU A 262 -22.16 -5.89 12.92
C GLU A 262 -21.81 -5.71 14.41
N TRP A 263 -21.54 -6.80 15.11
CA TRP A 263 -21.13 -6.78 16.52
C TRP A 263 -19.61 -6.85 16.73
N LEU A 264 -18.82 -6.90 15.66
CA LEU A 264 -17.36 -6.77 15.70
C LEU A 264 -16.96 -5.33 16.02
N LYS A 265 -17.07 -4.95 17.29
CA LYS A 265 -16.72 -3.61 17.77
C LYS A 265 -15.42 -3.61 18.55
N ALA A 266 -14.66 -2.53 18.37
CA ALA A 266 -13.47 -2.26 19.16
C ALA A 266 -13.85 -2.14 20.64
N LYS A 267 -13.22 -2.95 21.50
CA LYS A 267 -13.37 -2.90 22.96
C LYS A 267 -12.01 -2.59 23.58
N PRO A 268 -11.53 -1.34 23.50
CA PRO A 268 -10.17 -1.02 23.84
C PRO A 268 -9.88 -1.37 25.31
N LYS A 269 -8.74 -2.03 25.55
CA LYS A 269 -8.26 -2.30 26.92
C LYS A 269 -7.92 -0.96 27.57
N LEU A 270 -8.49 -0.67 28.75
CA LEU A 270 -8.37 0.62 29.46
C LEU A 270 -6.93 1.15 29.60
N GLY A 271 -5.90 0.30 29.55
CA GLY A 271 -4.49 0.70 29.66
C GLY A 271 -3.81 1.21 28.38
N ASN A 272 -4.33 0.91 27.18
CA ASN A 272 -3.63 1.20 25.89
C ASN A 272 -4.16 2.41 25.12
N LEU A 273 -5.28 3.02 25.54
CA LEU A 273 -5.80 4.26 24.93
C LEU A 273 -4.77 5.41 25.02
N GLY A 274 -4.01 5.48 26.12
CA GLY A 274 -3.09 6.58 26.37
C GLY A 274 -1.92 6.67 25.37
N ALA A 275 -1.45 5.55 24.81
CA ALA A 275 -0.32 5.55 23.88
C ALA A 275 -0.76 5.83 22.43
N LEU A 276 -1.89 5.26 22.01
CA LEU A 276 -2.46 5.45 20.67
C LEU A 276 -3.02 6.87 20.49
N VAL A 277 -3.72 7.39 21.50
CA VAL A 277 -4.25 8.78 21.48
C VAL A 277 -3.12 9.81 21.54
N ARG A 278 -2.01 9.54 22.24
CA ARG A 278 -0.85 10.45 22.27
C ARG A 278 -0.13 10.51 20.91
N LYS A 279 0.06 9.38 20.22
CA LYS A 279 0.63 9.35 18.85
C LYS A 279 -0.30 10.04 17.84
N ASN A 280 -1.61 9.81 17.91
CA ASN A 280 -2.58 10.43 16.99
C ASN A 280 -2.79 11.94 17.25
N LYS A 281 -2.82 12.40 18.51
CA LYS A 281 -2.90 13.83 18.82
C LYS A 281 -1.68 14.61 18.33
N ALA A 282 -0.48 14.02 18.41
CA ALA A 282 0.72 14.64 17.86
C ALA A 282 0.65 14.80 16.33
N HIS A 283 0.02 13.85 15.63
CA HIS A 283 -0.18 13.90 14.19
C HIS A 283 -1.25 14.92 13.77
N VAL A 284 -2.39 14.95 14.46
CA VAL A 284 -3.47 15.92 14.20
C VAL A 284 -3.04 17.35 14.55
N ALA A 285 -2.27 17.55 15.63
CA ALA A 285 -1.73 18.86 16.00
C ALA A 285 -0.68 19.37 15.00
N LEU A 286 0.08 18.48 14.36
CA LEU A 286 1.01 18.83 13.29
C LEU A 286 0.26 19.31 12.04
N LEU A 287 -0.82 18.63 11.66
CA LEU A 287 -1.68 19.02 10.52
C LEU A 287 -2.37 20.37 10.76
N GLN A 288 -2.86 20.62 11.98
CA GLN A 288 -3.48 21.89 12.35
C GLN A 288 -2.47 23.06 12.36
N ARG A 289 -1.23 22.84 12.83
CA ARG A 289 -0.17 23.86 12.79
C ARG A 289 0.30 24.20 11.37
N ILE A 290 0.30 23.24 10.46
CA ILE A 290 0.62 23.49 9.03
C ILE A 290 -0.48 24.35 8.38
N GLY A 291 -1.76 24.12 8.73
CA GLY A 291 -2.88 24.93 8.25
C GLY A 291 -2.85 26.38 8.72
N THR A 292 -2.33 26.67 9.91
CA THR A 292 -2.25 28.05 10.43
C THR A 292 -1.07 28.86 9.86
N LEU A 293 -0.02 28.19 9.39
CA LEU A 293 1.15 28.85 8.76
C LEU A 293 0.91 29.20 7.28
N ALA A 294 -0.14 28.67 6.65
CA ALA A 294 -0.52 28.95 5.26
C ALA A 294 -1.54 30.09 5.12
N GLY A 295 -1.53 31.07 6.03
CA GLY A 295 -2.45 32.21 6.03
C GLY A 295 -2.33 33.05 4.76
N PHE A 296 -3.21 32.80 3.78
CA PHE A 296 -3.58 33.79 2.78
C PHE A 296 -4.65 34.71 3.35
N GLY A 297 -4.39 36.00 3.18
CA GLY A 297 -5.19 37.09 3.70
C GLY A 297 -6.62 37.11 3.17
N ASN A 298 -7.47 37.65 4.03
CA ASN A 298 -8.76 38.25 3.71
C ASN A 298 -8.74 39.00 2.38
N GLU A 299 -9.63 38.65 1.45
CA GLU A 299 -10.26 39.64 0.56
C GLU A 299 -11.60 39.14 0.00
N ARG A 300 -12.66 39.73 0.58
CA ARG A 300 -13.94 40.19 0.05
C ARG A 300 -14.70 39.41 -1.04
N GLU A 301 -15.97 39.18 -0.69
CA GLU A 301 -17.14 39.05 -1.56
C GLU A 301 -17.06 39.82 -2.88
N THR A 302 -17.27 39.10 -3.99
CA THR A 302 -18.23 39.53 -5.02
C THR A 302 -18.90 38.31 -5.63
N ARG A 303 -20.24 38.30 -5.54
CA ARG A 303 -21.14 37.44 -6.31
C ARG A 303 -20.97 37.72 -7.81
N THR A 304 -20.91 36.65 -8.62
CA THR A 304 -21.70 36.52 -9.86
C THR A 304 -21.70 35.08 -10.37
N SER A 305 -22.90 34.59 -10.60
CA SER A 305 -23.26 33.40 -11.37
C SER A 305 -22.86 33.52 -12.85
N VAL A 306 -22.62 32.38 -13.53
CA VAL A 306 -23.10 32.01 -14.90
C VAL A 306 -22.33 30.78 -15.44
N TRP A 307 -23.11 29.76 -15.88
CA TRP A 307 -22.94 28.72 -16.93
C TRP A 307 -21.52 28.41 -17.51
N GLY A 308 -21.13 27.20 -17.92
CA GLY A 308 -21.84 26.03 -18.45
C GLY A 308 -20.82 25.12 -19.17
N ARG A 309 -21.27 23.95 -19.61
CA ARG A 309 -20.51 22.84 -20.22
C ARG A 309 -19.79 23.20 -21.53
N SER A 310 -18.62 22.59 -21.74
CA SER A 310 -18.28 21.76 -22.91
C SER A 310 -17.16 20.78 -22.56
#